data_AF-F9ZIX4-F1
#
_entry.id   AF-F9ZIX4-F1
#
_cell.length_a   1.000
_cell.length_b   1.000
_cell.length_c   1.000
_cell.angle_alpha   90.00
_cell.angle_beta   90.00
_cell.angle_gamma   90.00
#
_symmetry.space_group_name_H-M   'P 1'
#
loop_
_entity.id
_entity.type
_entity.pdbx_description
1 polymer ?
#
loop_
_entity_poly.entity_id
_entity_poly.type
_entity_poly.pdbx_seq_one_letter_code
_entity_poly.pdbx_strand_id
1 'polypeptide(L)'
;MKDRTVKIAYTFAVIGGAVLWQATAIISGKTEAWDDPSYWSVTYPLSILFAGWLGYQFSEKPWRWGFSIMFGQAGMMMLSNSSFGLLPLGLILFGLLALPAAVFAQIIARIRLHVQKI
;
A
#
# COMPACT_ATOMS: atom_id res chain seq x y z
N MET A 1 -18.88 -5.34 10.91
CA MET A 1 -18.23 -6.53 10.29
C MET A 1 -17.65 -7.42 11.39
N LYS A 2 -17.51 -8.73 11.22
CA LYS A 2 -16.77 -9.57 12.18
C LYS A 2 -15.32 -9.04 12.27
N ASP A 3 -14.84 -8.73 13.47
CA ASP A 3 -13.47 -8.20 13.71
C ASP A 3 -12.38 -9.05 13.02
N ARG A 4 -12.61 -10.36 12.92
CA ARG A 4 -11.73 -11.30 12.23
C ARG A 4 -11.50 -10.91 10.76
N THR A 5 -12.53 -10.51 10.04
CA THR A 5 -12.43 -10.17 8.62
C THR A 5 -11.60 -8.90 8.41
N VAL A 6 -11.77 -7.91 9.28
CA VAL A 6 -11.00 -6.66 9.22
C VAL A 6 -9.52 -6.92 9.54
N LYS A 7 -9.22 -7.77 10.53
CA LYS A 7 -7.83 -8.19 10.81
C LYS A 7 -7.18 -8.87 9.59
N ILE A 8 -7.90 -9.78 8.95
CA ILE A 8 -7.44 -10.44 7.72
C ILE A 8 -7.17 -9.41 6.62
N ALA A 9 -8.04 -8.41 6.45
CA ALA A 9 -7.84 -7.34 5.46
C ALA A 9 -6.57 -6.52 5.71
N TYR A 10 -6.26 -6.19 6.97
CA TYR A 10 -4.99 -5.54 7.31
C TYR A 10 -3.79 -6.42 7.00
N THR A 11 -3.86 -7.71 7.33
CA THR A 11 -2.81 -8.66 6.98
C THR A 11 -2.58 -8.70 5.47
N PHE A 12 -3.65 -8.76 4.67
CA PHE A 12 -3.55 -8.69 3.21
C PHE A 12 -2.96 -7.37 2.71
N ALA A 13 -3.36 -6.24 3.30
CA ALA A 13 -2.85 -4.93 2.91
C ALA A 13 -1.34 -4.82 3.15
N VAL A 14 -0.88 -5.18 4.36
CA VAL A 14 0.52 -5.11 4.76
C VAL A 14 1.36 -6.11 3.96
N ILE A 15 0.93 -7.38 3.89
CA ILE A 15 1.66 -8.41 3.15
C ILE A 15 1.66 -8.08 1.66
N GLY A 16 0.54 -7.61 1.10
CA GLY A 16 0.47 -7.23 -0.31
C GLY A 16 1.43 -6.08 -0.64
N GLY A 17 1.52 -5.06 0.23
CA GLY A 17 2.55 -4.02 0.11
C GLY A 17 3.96 -4.59 0.15
N ALA A 18 4.26 -5.44 1.13
CA ALA A 18 5.56 -6.08 1.28
C ALA A 18 5.95 -6.93 0.06
N VAL A 19 5.01 -7.73 -0.47
CA VAL A 19 5.20 -8.56 -1.66
C VAL A 19 5.46 -7.69 -2.89
N LEU A 20 4.71 -6.60 -3.06
CA LEU A 20 4.93 -5.66 -4.16
C LEU A 20 6.35 -5.06 -4.13
N TRP A 21 6.83 -4.64 -2.95
CA TRP A 21 8.20 -4.18 -2.78
C TRP A 21 9.21 -5.27 -3.13
N GLN A 22 9.06 -6.46 -2.54
CA GLN A 22 10.01 -7.55 -2.68
C GLN A 22 10.09 -8.08 -4.12
N ALA A 23 8.95 -8.20 -4.79
CA ALA A 23 8.88 -8.61 -6.18
C ALA A 23 9.65 -7.63 -7.07
N THR A 24 9.43 -6.33 -6.88
CA THR A 24 10.11 -5.29 -7.66
C THR A 24 11.61 -5.28 -7.42
N ALA A 25 12.06 -5.41 -6.17
CA ALA A 25 13.49 -5.51 -5.84
C ALA A 25 14.15 -6.74 -6.50
N ILE A 26 13.49 -7.91 -6.47
CA ILE A 26 14.01 -9.13 -7.11
C ILE A 26 14.06 -8.98 -8.63
N ILE A 27 13.01 -8.45 -9.24
CA ILE A 27 12.90 -8.31 -10.71
C ILE A 27 13.92 -7.29 -11.23
N SER A 28 14.14 -6.19 -10.53
CA SER A 28 15.08 -5.13 -10.92
C SER A 28 16.54 -5.44 -10.55
N GLY A 29 16.77 -6.43 -9.70
CA GLY A 29 18.08 -6.71 -9.12
C GLY A 29 18.59 -5.61 -8.18
N LYS A 30 17.71 -4.71 -7.72
CA LYS A 30 18.04 -3.63 -6.78
C LYS A 30 17.79 -4.07 -5.34
N THR A 31 18.60 -3.54 -4.43
CA THR A 31 18.42 -3.72 -2.98
C THR A 31 17.15 -3.00 -2.49
N GLU A 32 16.91 -1.80 -2.99
CA GLU A 32 15.72 -1.00 -2.68
C GLU A 32 14.83 -0.93 -3.91
N ALA A 33 13.54 -1.26 -3.78
CA ALA A 33 12.66 -1.32 -4.93
C ALA A 33 12.53 0.06 -5.62
N TRP A 34 12.50 1.14 -4.84
CA TRP A 34 12.32 2.51 -5.36
C TRP A 34 13.48 3.06 -6.18
N ASP A 35 14.63 2.37 -6.19
CA ASP A 35 15.80 2.76 -6.99
C ASP A 35 15.59 2.43 -8.46
N ASP A 36 14.62 1.55 -8.74
CA ASP A 36 14.26 1.17 -10.09
C ASP A 36 13.05 1.98 -10.60
N PRO A 37 13.09 2.46 -11.86
CA PRO A 37 11.95 3.15 -12.48
C PRO A 37 10.64 2.34 -12.47
N SER A 38 10.70 1.00 -12.49
CA SER A 38 9.51 0.13 -12.43
C SER A 38 8.74 0.24 -11.11
N TYR A 39 9.38 0.68 -10.03
CA TYR A 39 8.67 0.99 -8.80
C TYR A 39 7.63 2.10 -9.03
N TRP A 40 8.06 3.17 -9.68
CA TRP A 40 7.23 4.36 -9.91
C TRP A 40 6.17 4.13 -10.99
N SER A 41 6.51 3.40 -12.05
CA SER A 41 5.60 3.18 -13.19
C SER A 41 4.66 1.99 -13.02
N VAL A 42 5.00 1.01 -12.17
CA VAL A 42 4.22 -0.22 -12.00
C VAL A 42 3.80 -0.44 -10.55
N THR A 43 4.78 -0.55 -9.64
CA THR A 43 4.54 -1.01 -8.26
C THR A 43 3.67 -0.03 -7.48
N TYR A 44 3.96 1.26 -7.60
CA TYR A 44 3.23 2.31 -6.91
C TYR A 44 1.78 2.47 -7.44
N PRO A 45 1.54 2.54 -8.77
CA PRO A 45 0.19 2.46 -9.32
C PRO A 45 -0.58 1.20 -8.89
N LEU A 46 0.05 0.02 -8.89
CA LEU A 46 -0.58 -1.21 -8.41
C LEU A 46 -0.95 -1.13 -6.92
N SER A 47 -0.12 -0.48 -6.11
CA SER A 47 -0.39 -0.25 -4.68
C SER A 47 -1.63 0.64 -4.49
N ILE A 48 -1.79 1.68 -5.32
CA ILE A 48 -2.98 2.54 -5.31
C ILE A 48 -4.23 1.75 -5.72
N LEU A 49 -4.14 0.96 -6.79
CA LEU A 49 -5.26 0.12 -7.25
C LEU A 49 -5.65 -0.91 -6.20
N PHE A 50 -4.68 -1.53 -5.54
CA PHE A 50 -4.90 -2.48 -4.46
C PHE A 50 -5.58 -1.82 -3.24
N ALA A 51 -5.16 -0.60 -2.87
CA ALA A 51 -5.85 0.20 -1.86
C ALA A 51 -7.30 0.50 -2.26
N GLY A 52 -7.52 0.83 -3.53
CA GLY A 52 -8.84 1.01 -4.13
C GLY A 52 -9.74 -0.22 -3.96
N TRP A 53 -9.22 -1.39 -4.35
CA TRP A 53 -9.92 -2.66 -4.22
C TRP A 53 -10.26 -3.00 -2.76
N LEU A 54 -9.33 -2.78 -1.82
CA LEU A 54 -9.60 -2.95 -0.38
C LEU A 54 -10.63 -1.94 0.12
N GLY A 55 -10.61 -0.68 -0.34
CA GLY A 55 -11.62 0.32 -0.02
C GLY A 55 -13.01 -0.04 -0.56
N TYR A 56 -13.07 -0.69 -1.71
CA TYR A 56 -14.30 -1.26 -2.24
C TYR A 56 -14.84 -2.34 -1.31
N GLN A 57 -14.05 -3.38 -1.00
CA GLN A 57 -14.54 -4.50 -0.18
C GLN A 57 -14.81 -4.09 1.27
N PHE A 58 -13.97 -3.22 1.82
CA PHE A 58 -13.99 -2.76 3.21
C PHE A 58 -14.12 -1.25 3.27
N SER A 59 -15.33 -0.77 2.99
CA SER A 59 -15.66 0.67 2.92
C SER A 59 -15.69 1.35 4.29
N GLU A 60 -15.53 0.62 5.40
CA GLU A 60 -15.42 1.20 6.73
C GLU A 60 -14.02 1.77 6.94
N LYS A 61 -13.92 3.11 6.97
CA LYS A 61 -12.65 3.87 7.08
C LYS A 61 -11.62 3.47 5.98
N PRO A 62 -11.96 3.70 4.69
CA PRO A 62 -11.18 3.20 3.53
C PRO A 62 -9.76 3.75 3.44
N TRP A 63 -9.52 4.95 3.98
CA TRP A 63 -8.22 5.61 3.96
C TRP A 63 -7.10 4.76 4.60
N ARG A 64 -7.45 3.87 5.53
CA ARG A 64 -6.50 3.03 6.27
C ARG A 64 -5.75 2.05 5.36
N TRP A 65 -6.35 1.64 4.25
CA TRP A 65 -5.76 0.65 3.35
C TRP A 65 -4.54 1.20 2.62
N GLY A 66 -4.58 2.47 2.19
CA GLY A 66 -3.41 3.14 1.59
C GLY A 66 -2.20 3.17 2.52
N PHE A 67 -2.41 3.58 3.78
CA PHE A 67 -1.35 3.56 4.80
C PHE A 67 -0.85 2.15 5.11
N SER A 68 -1.75 1.17 5.21
CA SER A 68 -1.37 -0.21 5.53
C SER A 68 -0.47 -0.82 4.45
N ILE A 69 -0.78 -0.56 3.17
CA ILE A 69 0.04 -1.02 2.04
C ILE A 69 1.40 -0.32 2.05
N MET A 70 1.44 1.01 2.18
CA MET A 70 2.70 1.76 2.14
C MET A 70 3.60 1.46 3.34
N PHE A 71 3.04 1.24 4.53
CA PHE A 71 3.83 0.80 5.68
C PHE A 71 4.29 -0.65 5.57
N GLY A 72 3.58 -1.51 4.83
CA GLY A 72 4.11 -2.82 4.43
C GLY A 72 5.38 -2.71 3.58
N GLN A 73 5.41 -1.75 2.64
CA GLN A 73 6.61 -1.46 1.85
C GLN A 73 7.73 -0.84 2.70
N ALA A 74 7.41 0.12 3.57
CA ALA A 74 8.38 0.69 4.49
C ALA A 74 9.02 -0.37 5.41
N GLY A 75 8.22 -1.33 5.88
CA GLY A 75 8.73 -2.48 6.65
C GLY A 75 9.72 -3.32 5.84
N MET A 76 9.42 -3.60 4.57
CA MET A 76 10.36 -4.32 3.70
C MET A 76 11.62 -3.52 3.41
N MET A 77 11.51 -2.21 3.20
CA MET A 77 12.67 -1.34 3.08
C MET A 77 13.58 -1.47 4.32
N MET A 78 13.02 -1.50 5.53
CA MET A 78 13.81 -1.69 6.76
C MET A 78 14.51 -3.04 6.82
N LEU A 79 13.91 -4.09 6.23
CA LEU A 79 14.46 -5.44 6.20
C LEU A 79 15.47 -5.65 5.07
N SER A 80 15.31 -4.93 3.96
CA SER A 80 16.18 -5.05 2.77
C SER A 80 17.36 -4.07 2.80
N ASN A 81 17.33 -3.04 3.66
CA ASN A 81 18.37 -2.02 3.67
C ASN A 81 19.71 -2.53 4.20
N SER A 82 20.78 -2.11 3.54
CA SER A 82 22.15 -2.27 4.07
C SER A 82 22.53 -1.17 5.07
N SER A 83 21.78 -0.05 5.11
CA SER A 83 22.01 1.08 6.01
C SER A 83 20.71 1.73 6.49
N PHE A 84 20.62 2.05 7.78
CA PHE A 84 19.47 2.77 8.36
C PHE A 84 19.45 4.28 8.04
N GLY A 85 20.45 4.79 7.31
CA GLY A 85 20.58 6.23 7.03
C GLY A 85 19.40 6.84 6.27
N LEU A 86 18.76 6.08 5.37
CA LEU A 86 17.61 6.53 4.59
C LEU A 86 16.26 6.27 5.28
N LEU A 87 16.24 5.64 6.45
CA LEU A 87 15.02 5.24 7.12
C LEU A 87 14.09 6.42 7.45
N PRO A 88 14.57 7.56 7.99
CA PRO A 88 13.70 8.71 8.24
C PRO A 88 13.06 9.26 6.96
N LEU A 89 13.84 9.33 5.88
CA LEU A 89 13.36 9.79 4.57
C LEU A 89 12.32 8.82 4.02
N GLY A 90 12.58 7.51 4.09
CA GLY A 90 11.64 6.48 3.64
C GLY A 90 10.31 6.55 4.37
N LEU A 91 10.32 6.65 5.70
CA LEU A 91 9.08 6.76 6.47
C LEU A 91 8.25 8.00 6.08
N ILE A 92 8.90 9.14 5.88
CA ILE A 92 8.23 10.37 5.43
C ILE A 92 7.66 10.16 4.02
N LEU A 93 8.47 9.65 3.10
CA LEU A 93 8.08 9.42 1.71
C LEU A 93 6.91 8.43 1.62
N PHE A 94 6.96 7.29 2.31
CA PHE A 94 5.84 6.34 2.34
C PHE A 94 4.59 6.92 2.99
N GLY A 95 4.73 7.79 3.99
CA GLY A 95 3.61 8.55 4.55
C GLY A 95 2.95 9.47 3.51
N LEU A 96 3.74 10.12 2.66
CA LEU A 96 3.24 10.96 1.57
C LEU A 96 2.63 10.14 0.43
N LEU A 97 3.28 9.05 0.02
CA LEU A 97 2.81 8.11 -1.00
C LEU A 97 1.54 7.36 -0.56
N ALA A 98 1.28 7.27 0.75
CA ALA A 98 0.03 6.74 1.26
C ALA A 98 -1.16 7.66 0.96
N LEU A 99 -0.95 8.97 0.77
CA LEU A 99 -2.05 9.92 0.55
C LEU A 99 -2.81 9.64 -0.74
N PRO A 100 -2.17 9.51 -1.93
CA PRO A 100 -2.90 9.18 -3.15
C PRO A 100 -3.60 7.83 -3.07
N ALA A 101 -2.96 6.82 -2.47
CA ALA A 101 -3.58 5.50 -2.27
C ALA A 101 -4.80 5.58 -1.34
N ALA A 102 -4.71 6.34 -0.25
CA ALA A 102 -5.80 6.53 0.71
C ALA A 102 -6.96 7.32 0.10
N VAL A 103 -6.68 8.36 -0.67
CA VAL A 103 -7.69 9.15 -1.41
C VAL A 103 -8.40 8.28 -2.43
N PHE A 104 -7.67 7.47 -3.20
CA PHE A 104 -8.26 6.57 -4.18
C PHE A 104 -9.17 5.52 -3.52
N ALA A 105 -8.71 4.89 -2.42
CA ALA A 105 -9.52 3.98 -1.63
C ALA A 105 -10.82 4.64 -1.11
N GLN A 106 -10.75 5.90 -0.68
CA GLN A 106 -11.90 6.68 -0.24
C GLN A 106 -12.91 6.93 -1.37
N ILE A 107 -12.43 7.31 -2.56
CA ILE A 107 -13.28 7.54 -3.73
C ILE A 107 -14.02 6.26 -4.11
N ILE A 108 -13.30 5.15 -4.23
CA ILE A 108 -13.87 3.86 -4.63
C ILE A 108 -14.90 3.37 -3.60
N ALA A 109 -14.61 3.52 -2.30
CA ALA A 109 -15.55 3.17 -1.25
C ALA A 109 -16.85 4.00 -1.32
N ARG A 110 -16.74 5.32 -1.59
CA ARG A 110 -17.91 6.19 -1.76
C ARG A 110 -18.77 5.75 -2.94
N ILE A 111 -18.15 5.42 -4.08
CA ILE A 111 -18.87 4.91 -5.26
C ILE A 111 -19.68 3.67 -4.90
N ARG A 112 -19.08 2.70 -4.20
CA ARG A 112 -19.78 1.48 -3.77
C ARG A 112 -20.99 1.80 -2.89
N LEU A 113 -20.82 2.68 -1.90
CA LEU A 113 -21.88 3.05 -0.98
C LEU A 113 -23.01 3.82 -1.68
N HIS A 114 -22.72 4.57 -2.75
CA HIS A 114 -23.74 5.20 -3.57
C HIS A 114 -24.52 4.19 -4.42
N VAL A 115 -23.84 3.24 -5.07
CA VAL A 115 -24.48 2.20 -5.89
C VAL A 115 -25.41 1.31 -5.06
N GLN A 116 -25.08 1.04 -3.80
CA GLN A 116 -25.92 0.21 -2.91
C GLN A 116 -27.16 0.93 -2.35
N LYS A 117 -27.28 2.25 -2.53
CA LYS A 117 -28.44 3.03 -2.06
C LYS A 117 -29.51 3.23 -3.13
N ILE A 118 -29.20 2.90 -4.39
CA ILE A 118 -30.11 2.96 -5.54
C ILE A 118 -30.76 1.59 -5.68
#